data_AF-A0A699WIR8-F1
#
_entry.id   AF-A0A699WIR8-F1
#
_cell.length_a   1.000
_cell.length_b   1.000
_cell.length_c   1.000
_cell.angle_alpha   90.00
_cell.angle_beta   90.00
_cell.angle_gamma   90.00
#
_symmetry.space_group_name_H-M   'P 1'
#
loop_
_entity.id
_entity.type
_entity.pdbx_description
1 polymer ?
#
loop_
_entity_poly.entity_id
_entity_poly.type
_entity_poly.pdbx_seq_one_letter_code
_entity_poly.pdbx_strand_id
1 'polypeptide(L)'
;QLRNTEAPDEETARDIIQKLFFSDKRYDLGEVGRYRINKKLQIGMEQESRVLTNQDIVLIVKYLIGLINSKAIVDDIDHLSNRRVRTVGEQLYAQFGVGLARMARTIKERMNVRDNEDFKPVDLINARTLSSVINSFFG
;
A
#
# COMPACT_ATOMS: atom_id res chain seq x y z
N GLN A 1 10.03 -11.25 -4.74
CA GLN A 1 10.66 -11.70 -6.01
C GLN A 1 9.84 -11.12 -7.15
N LEU A 2 10.48 -10.45 -8.11
CA LEU A 2 9.82 -9.79 -9.26
C LEU A 2 9.76 -10.69 -10.51
N ARG A 3 10.30 -11.91 -10.41
CA ARG A 3 10.41 -12.85 -11.51
C ARG A 3 9.69 -14.13 -11.13
N ASN A 4 8.70 -14.51 -11.92
CA ASN A 4 8.23 -15.90 -11.98
C ASN A 4 9.21 -16.73 -12.82
N THR A 5 9.06 -18.05 -12.77
CA THR A 5 9.77 -19.02 -13.63
C THR A 5 9.32 -18.95 -15.10
N GLU A 6 8.33 -18.14 -15.41
CA GLU A 6 7.78 -17.97 -16.76
C GLU A 6 8.67 -17.07 -17.62
N ALA A 7 8.54 -17.21 -18.95
CA ALA A 7 9.28 -16.43 -19.92
C ALA A 7 8.93 -14.93 -19.77
N PRO A 8 9.91 -14.02 -19.93
CA PRO A 8 9.66 -12.59 -19.81
C PRO A 8 8.77 -12.11 -20.96
N ASP A 9 7.67 -11.46 -20.59
CA ASP A 9 6.72 -10.83 -21.50
C ASP A 9 6.60 -9.33 -21.16
N GLU A 10 6.51 -8.48 -22.18
CA GLU A 10 6.51 -7.03 -22.01
C GLU A 10 5.27 -6.53 -21.26
N GLU A 11 4.10 -7.06 -21.63
CA GLU A 11 2.83 -6.67 -21.00
C GLU A 11 2.87 -7.03 -19.52
N THR A 12 3.27 -8.26 -19.20
CA THR A 12 3.42 -8.74 -17.82
C THR A 12 4.40 -7.88 -17.03
N ALA A 13 5.53 -7.49 -17.61
CA ALA A 13 6.52 -6.64 -16.94
C ALA A 13 5.97 -5.24 -16.63
N ARG A 14 5.27 -4.61 -17.59
CA ARG A 14 4.61 -3.31 -17.39
C ARG A 14 3.56 -3.41 -16.28
N ASP A 15 2.76 -4.47 -16.30
CA ASP A 15 1.70 -4.71 -15.32
C ASP A 15 2.24 -4.86 -13.90
N ILE A 16 3.39 -5.53 -13.73
CA ILE A 16 4.05 -5.68 -12.44
C ILE A 16 4.47 -4.32 -11.89
N ILE A 17 5.14 -3.49 -12.70
CA ILE A 17 5.57 -2.15 -12.27
C ILE A 17 4.36 -1.29 -11.92
N GLN A 18 3.31 -1.34 -12.74
CA GLN A 18 2.07 -0.61 -12.49
C GLN A 18 1.45 -0.99 -11.14
N LYS A 19 1.39 -2.29 -10.84
CA LYS A 19 0.83 -2.81 -9.59
C LYS A 19 1.70 -2.51 -8.36
N LEU A 20 3.00 -2.33 -8.52
CA LEU A 20 3.91 -2.11 -7.39
C LEU A 20 3.86 -0.70 -6.82
N PHE A 21 3.78 0.32 -7.67
CA PHE A 21 3.96 1.71 -7.23
C PHE A 21 2.76 2.61 -7.53
N PHE A 22 1.95 2.25 -8.54
CA PHE A 22 0.91 3.11 -9.10
C PHE A 22 -0.51 2.60 -8.85
N SER A 23 -0.65 1.46 -8.16
CA SER A 23 -1.96 0.89 -7.79
C SER A 23 -2.32 1.22 -6.35
N ASP A 24 -3.40 1.97 -6.19
CA ASP A 24 -4.06 2.30 -4.93
C ASP A 24 -4.48 1.07 -4.09
N LYS A 25 -4.70 -0.07 -4.76
CA LYS A 25 -5.05 -1.36 -4.11
C LYS A 25 -3.84 -2.12 -3.55
N ARG A 26 -2.62 -1.73 -3.90
CA ARG A 26 -1.38 -2.48 -3.59
C ARG A 26 -0.33 -1.62 -2.92
N TYR A 27 -0.40 -0.32 -3.10
CA TYR A 27 0.56 0.64 -2.61
C TYR A 27 -0.17 1.84 -2.02
N ASP A 28 0.21 2.22 -0.79
CA ASP A 28 -0.33 3.38 -0.09
C ASP A 28 0.81 3.99 0.75
N LEU A 29 1.21 5.21 0.42
CA LEU A 29 2.16 6.00 1.22
C LEU A 29 1.58 6.35 2.60
N GLY A 30 0.26 6.29 2.73
CA GLY A 30 -0.49 6.90 3.80
C GLY A 30 -0.41 8.42 3.74
N GLU A 31 -1.27 9.07 4.52
CA GLU A 31 -1.30 10.53 4.65
C GLU A 31 0.07 11.09 5.08
N VAL A 32 0.71 10.43 6.06
CA VAL A 32 2.03 10.85 6.55
C VAL A 32 3.13 10.67 5.50
N GLY A 33 3.12 9.57 4.75
CA GLY A 33 4.14 9.34 3.72
C GLY A 33 4.05 10.36 2.59
N ARG A 34 2.84 10.64 2.10
CA ARG A 34 2.61 11.68 1.08
C ARG A 34 3.03 13.05 1.59
N TYR A 35 2.63 13.43 2.81
CA TYR A 35 3.08 14.67 3.45
C TYR A 35 4.60 14.77 3.54
N ARG A 36 5.29 13.69 3.93
CA ARG A 36 6.76 13.67 4.06
C ARG A 36 7.46 13.83 2.72
N ILE A 37 7.02 13.11 1.69
CA ILE A 37 7.56 13.25 0.34
C ILE A 37 7.35 14.69 -0.16
N ASN A 38 6.15 15.23 0.03
CA ASN A 38 5.83 16.59 -0.37
C ASN A 38 6.74 17.62 0.30
N LYS A 39 6.92 17.51 1.61
CA LYS A 39 7.79 18.39 2.38
C LYS A 39 9.27 18.23 2.01
N LYS A 40 9.74 16.99 1.82
CA LYS A 40 11.15 16.68 1.55
C LYS A 40 11.59 17.11 0.15
N LEU A 41 10.74 16.87 -0.85
CA LEU A 41 11.01 17.19 -2.25
C LEU A 41 10.47 18.56 -2.66
N GLN A 42 9.85 19.30 -1.73
CA GLN A 42 9.25 20.62 -1.95
C GLN A 42 8.21 20.62 -3.09
N ILE A 43 7.36 19.60 -3.11
CA ILE A 43 6.29 19.46 -4.11
C ILE A 43 4.92 19.74 -3.49
N GLY A 44 4.10 20.50 -4.22
CA GLY A 44 2.74 20.86 -3.84
C GLY A 44 1.68 19.89 -4.35
N MET A 45 1.96 18.58 -4.35
CA MET A 45 0.97 17.58 -4.77
C MET A 45 -0.14 17.43 -3.74
N GLU A 46 -1.32 17.03 -4.21
CA GLU A 46 -2.48 16.80 -3.37
C GLU A 46 -2.24 15.66 -2.37
N GLN A 47 -2.71 15.84 -1.13
CA GLN A 47 -2.53 14.86 -0.06
C GLN A 47 -3.40 13.60 -0.26
N GLU A 48 -4.44 13.69 -1.08
CA GLU A 48 -5.32 12.57 -1.43
C GLU A 48 -4.64 11.56 -2.37
N SER A 49 -3.66 11.98 -3.16
CA SER A 49 -2.89 11.08 -4.02
C SER A 49 -1.87 10.29 -3.19
N ARG A 50 -2.22 9.06 -2.78
CA ARG A 50 -1.37 8.25 -1.89
C ARG A 50 -0.48 7.22 -2.60
N VAL A 51 -0.58 7.11 -3.92
CA VAL A 51 0.34 6.27 -4.73
C VAL A 51 1.52 7.10 -5.21
N LEU A 52 2.67 6.48 -5.47
CA LEU A 52 3.80 7.19 -6.07
C LEU A 52 3.46 7.64 -7.49
N THR A 53 4.01 8.79 -7.89
CA THR A 53 3.89 9.31 -9.26
C THR A 53 5.24 9.32 -9.96
N ASN A 54 5.22 9.42 -11.29
CA ASN A 54 6.45 9.57 -12.07
C ASN A 54 7.26 10.80 -11.64
N GLN A 55 6.58 11.89 -11.28
CA GLN A 55 7.22 13.10 -10.78
C GLN A 55 7.93 12.86 -9.44
N ASP A 56 7.31 12.12 -8.52
CA ASP A 56 7.94 11.72 -7.26
C ASP A 56 9.26 11.01 -7.53
N ILE A 57 9.24 9.99 -8.39
CA ILE A 57 10.41 9.16 -8.69
C ILE A 57 11.54 10.00 -9.28
N VAL A 58 11.24 10.85 -10.26
CA VAL A 58 12.23 11.74 -10.90
C VAL A 58 12.86 12.68 -9.86
N LEU A 59 12.07 13.24 -8.95
CA LEU A 59 12.57 14.16 -7.93
C LEU A 59 13.35 13.45 -6.83
N ILE A 60 12.97 12.23 -6.45
CA ILE A 60 13.74 11.39 -5.54
C ILE A 60 15.13 11.13 -6.12
N VAL A 61 15.22 10.74 -7.40
CA VAL A 61 16.50 10.50 -8.07
C VAL A 61 17.33 11.77 -8.15
N LYS A 62 16.72 12.92 -8.51
CA LYS A 62 17.40 14.23 -8.52
C LYS A 62 17.93 14.60 -7.14
N TYR A 63 17.14 14.39 -6.09
CA TYR A 63 17.55 14.65 -4.71
C TYR A 63 18.75 13.78 -4.30
N LEU A 64 18.72 12.50 -4.68
CA LEU A 64 19.81 11.54 -4.42
C LEU A 64 21.11 11.96 -5.14
N ILE A 65 21.03 12.39 -6.40
CA ILE A 65 22.18 12.96 -7.12
C ILE A 65 22.69 14.24 -6.41
N GLY A 66 21.78 15.07 -5.88
CA GLY A 66 22.12 16.25 -5.08
C GLY A 66 22.89 15.89 -3.81
N LEU A 67 22.49 14.83 -3.10
CA LEU A 67 23.19 14.31 -1.93
C LEU A 67 24.61 13.85 -2.27
N ILE A 68 24.78 13.08 -3.35
CA ILE A 68 26.10 12.61 -3.81
C ILE A 68 27.02 13.80 -4.11
N ASN A 69 26.47 14.85 -4.74
CA ASN A 69 27.19 16.08 -5.03
C ASN A 69 27.34 17.03 -3.84
N SER A 70 27.00 16.59 -2.61
CA SER A 70 27.06 17.40 -1.38
C SER A 70 26.23 18.70 -1.43
N LYS A 71 25.22 18.75 -2.30
CA LYS A 71 24.28 19.88 -2.43
C LYS A 71 23.06 19.75 -1.51
N ALA A 72 22.98 18.65 -0.76
CA ALA A 72 21.92 18.37 0.18
C ALA A 72 22.49 17.64 1.41
N ILE A 73 21.73 17.64 2.51
CA ILE A 73 22.14 17.03 3.78
C ILE A 73 21.45 15.66 3.91
N VAL A 74 22.22 14.66 4.34
CA VAL A 74 21.73 13.31 4.63
C VAL A 74 20.83 13.38 5.88
N ASP A 75 19.70 12.68 5.83
CA ASP A 75 18.78 12.66 6.96
C ASP A 75 19.33 11.86 8.13
N ASP A 76 19.14 12.38 9.34
CA ASP A 76 19.40 11.65 10.57
C ASP A 76 18.21 10.71 10.87
N ILE A 77 18.53 9.41 10.98
CA ILE A 77 17.56 8.34 11.24
C ILE A 77 17.01 8.38 12.67
N ASP A 78 17.73 9.01 13.60
CA ASP A 78 17.35 9.06 15.02
C ASP A 78 16.62 10.35 15.38
N HIS A 79 16.62 11.33 14.48
CA HIS A 79 15.85 12.54 14.67
C HIS A 79 14.36 12.20 14.86
N LEU A 80 13.78 12.61 15.98
CA LEU A 80 12.41 12.24 16.37
C LEU A 80 11.37 12.69 15.34
N SER A 81 11.65 13.75 14.57
CA SER A 81 10.75 14.10 13.46
C SER A 81 10.66 12.99 12.42
N ASN A 82 11.64 12.10 12.27
CA ASN A 82 11.61 10.94 11.37
C ASN A 82 11.12 9.66 12.08
N ARG A 83 10.85 9.71 13.38
CA ARG A 83 10.25 8.63 14.17
C ARG A 83 8.76 8.92 14.37
N ARG A 84 7.92 7.90 14.26
CA ARG A 84 6.47 8.01 14.50
C ARG A 84 6.03 6.90 15.43
N VAL A 85 5.36 7.28 16.51
CA VAL A 85 4.70 6.33 17.41
C VAL A 85 3.41 5.86 16.73
N ARG A 86 3.19 4.54 16.69
CA ARG A 86 1.94 3.95 16.20
C ARG A 86 1.08 3.54 17.39
N THR A 87 -0.15 4.06 17.44
CA THR A 87 -1.08 3.72 18.52
C THR A 87 -1.67 2.32 18.31
N VAL A 88 -2.26 1.73 19.35
CA VAL A 88 -2.92 0.42 19.27
C VAL A 88 -4.02 0.43 18.20
N GLY A 89 -4.79 1.51 18.10
CA GLY A 89 -5.85 1.65 17.10
C GLY A 89 -5.33 1.61 15.67
N GLU A 90 -4.20 2.24 15.39
CA GLU A 90 -3.58 2.21 14.06
C GLU A 90 -3.05 0.82 13.68
N GLN A 91 -2.45 0.14 14.67
CA GLN A 91 -1.95 -1.22 14.45
C GLN A 91 -3.11 -2.20 14.21
N LEU A 92 -4.18 -2.09 14.99
CA LEU A 92 -5.38 -2.88 14.81
C LEU A 92 -6.05 -2.57 13.45
N TYR A 93 -6.16 -1.29 13.07
CA TYR A 93 -6.71 -0.87 11.78
C TYR A 93 -5.97 -1.52 10.61
N ALA A 94 -4.62 -1.53 10.65
CA ALA A 94 -3.81 -2.16 9.61
C ALA A 94 -4.09 -3.67 9.49
N GLN A 95 -4.16 -4.38 10.61
CA GLN A 95 -4.48 -5.82 10.60
C GLN A 95 -5.92 -6.09 10.14
N PHE A 96 -6.87 -5.27 10.59
CA PHE A 96 -8.26 -5.37 10.21
C PHE A 96 -8.46 -5.15 8.70
N GLY A 97 -7.74 -4.20 8.10
CA GLY A 97 -7.74 -3.96 6.66
C GLY A 97 -7.30 -5.20 5.85
N VAL A 98 -6.28 -5.93 6.33
CA VAL A 98 -5.86 -7.21 5.73
C VAL A 98 -6.97 -8.26 5.82
N GLY A 99 -7.67 -8.32 6.96
CA GLY A 99 -8.83 -9.19 7.16
C GLY A 99 -9.98 -8.90 6.18
N LEU A 100 -10.33 -7.62 6.03
CA LEU A 100 -11.36 -7.18 5.08
C LEU A 100 -10.98 -7.47 3.63
N ALA A 101 -9.72 -7.23 3.24
CA ALA A 101 -9.25 -7.52 1.89
C ALA A 101 -9.35 -9.03 1.56
N ARG A 102 -9.08 -9.89 2.55
CA ARG A 102 -9.26 -11.35 2.42
C ARG A 102 -10.73 -11.71 2.28
N MET A 103 -11.61 -11.15 3.11
CA MET A 103 -13.05 -11.38 3.04
C MET A 103 -13.62 -10.94 1.68
N ALA A 104 -13.24 -9.75 1.20
CA ALA A 104 -13.67 -9.23 -0.09
C ALA A 104 -13.26 -10.14 -1.26
N ARG A 105 -12.08 -10.78 -1.18
CA ARG A 105 -11.65 -11.77 -2.17
C ARG A 105 -12.57 -13.00 -2.17
N THR A 106 -12.82 -13.58 -1.00
CA THR A 106 -13.69 -14.75 -0.86
C THR A 106 -15.13 -14.47 -1.31
N ILE A 107 -15.65 -13.27 -1.03
CA ILE A 107 -16.97 -12.84 -1.52
C ILE A 107 -17.00 -12.84 -3.05
N LYS A 108 -16.01 -12.22 -3.70
CA LYS A 108 -15.93 -12.18 -5.18
C LYS A 108 -15.82 -13.57 -5.79
N GLU A 109 -15.00 -14.44 -5.20
CA GLU A 109 -14.87 -15.83 -5.64
C GLU A 109 -16.21 -16.58 -5.55
N ARG A 110 -16.96 -16.41 -4.45
CA ARG A 110 -18.28 -17.04 -4.28
C ARG A 110 -19.32 -16.51 -5.26
N MET A 111 -19.31 -15.20 -5.54
CA MET A 111 -20.21 -14.58 -6.50
C MET A 111 -19.97 -15.12 -7.92
N ASN A 112 -18.70 -15.25 -8.35
CA ASN A 112 -18.36 -15.75 -9.68
C ASN A 112 -18.72 -17.23 -9.93
N VAL A 113 -18.88 -18.04 -8.88
CA VAL A 113 -19.17 -19.48 -9.02
C VAL A 113 -20.67 -19.75 -9.14
N ARG A 114 -21.53 -18.78 -8.78
CA ARG A 114 -22.97 -18.97 -8.64
C ARG A 114 -23.75 -17.93 -9.45
N ASP A 115 -23.65 -18.01 -10.77
CA ASP A 115 -24.26 -17.05 -11.69
C ASP A 115 -25.81 -17.10 -11.75
N ASN A 116 -26.48 -18.09 -11.14
CA ASN A 116 -27.93 -18.35 -11.30
C ASN A 116 -28.73 -18.59 -9.99
N GLU A 117 -28.21 -18.22 -8.82
CA GLU A 117 -28.97 -18.27 -7.55
C GLU A 117 -29.27 -16.85 -7.04
N ASP A 118 -30.49 -16.61 -6.53
CA ASP A 118 -30.80 -15.41 -5.73
C ASP A 118 -30.02 -15.48 -4.40
N PHE A 119 -28.82 -14.90 -4.36
CA PHE A 119 -28.01 -14.85 -3.14
C PHE A 119 -28.34 -13.62 -2.28
N LYS A 120 -28.42 -13.81 -0.97
CA LYS A 120 -28.55 -12.71 -0.01
C LYS A 120 -27.16 -12.29 0.48
N PRO A 121 -26.94 -11.01 0.83
CA PRO A 121 -25.64 -10.55 1.33
C PRO A 121 -25.11 -11.31 2.55
N VAL A 122 -26.02 -11.84 3.39
CA VAL A 122 -25.66 -12.64 4.57
C VAL A 122 -24.97 -13.97 4.22
N ASP A 123 -25.24 -14.53 3.04
CA ASP A 123 -24.69 -15.83 2.61
C ASP A 123 -23.22 -15.71 2.17
N LEU A 124 -22.79 -14.49 1.81
CA LEU A 124 -21.45 -14.19 1.33
C LEU A 124 -20.49 -13.82 2.46
N ILE A 125 -21.00 -13.30 3.58
CA ILE A 125 -20.20 -12.76 4.68
C ILE A 125 -19.83 -13.86 5.68
N ASN A 126 -18.54 -13.99 6.02
CA ASN A 126 -18.06 -14.92 7.04
C ASN A 126 -17.32 -14.20 8.18
N ALA A 127 -18.02 -13.94 9.28
CA ALA A 127 -17.49 -13.22 10.45
C ALA A 127 -16.32 -13.91 11.17
N ARG A 128 -16.12 -15.23 10.99
CA ARG A 128 -14.98 -15.96 11.59
C ARG A 128 -13.64 -15.42 11.09
N THR A 129 -13.59 -14.95 9.85
CA THR A 129 -12.37 -14.40 9.26
C THR A 129 -11.88 -13.14 9.99
N LEU A 130 -12.79 -12.23 10.36
CA LEU A 130 -12.45 -11.04 11.14
C LEU A 130 -12.11 -11.39 12.59
N SER A 131 -12.88 -12.29 13.20
CA SER A 131 -12.64 -12.74 14.57
C SER A 131 -11.25 -13.35 14.74
N SER A 132 -10.79 -14.14 13.75
CA SER A 132 -9.43 -14.70 13.73
C SER A 132 -8.34 -13.65 13.65
N VAL A 133 -8.55 -12.54 12.92
CA VAL A 133 -7.58 -11.44 12.82
C VAL A 133 -7.46 -10.71 14.15
N ILE A 134 -8.59 -10.44 14.81
CA ILE A 134 -8.61 -9.78 16.12
C ILE A 134 -7.93 -10.67 17.17
N ASN A 135 -8.28 -11.96 17.20
CA ASN A 135 -7.66 -12.90 18.15
C ASN A 135 -6.17 -13.06 17.89
N SER A 136 -5.69 -13.05 16.64
CA SER A 136 -4.25 -13.09 16.36
C SER A 136 -3.52 -11.80 16.74
N PHE A 137 -4.21 -10.67 16.85
CA PHE A 137 -3.61 -9.39 17.22
C PHE A 137 -3.47 -9.24 18.75
N PHE A 138 -4.47 -9.72 19.50
CA PHE A 138 -4.51 -9.60 20.96
C PHE A 138 -4.08 -10.87 21.72
N GLY A 139 -4.12 -12.02 21.06
CA GLY A 139 -3.87 -13.35 21.64
C GLY A 139 -2.43 -13.81 21.57
#